data_AF-A0A2S2P837-F1
#
_entry.id   AF-A0A2S2P837-F1
#
_cell.length_a   1.000
_cell.length_b   1.000
_cell.length_c   1.000
_cell.angle_alpha   90.00
_cell.angle_beta   90.00
_cell.angle_gamma   90.00
#
_symmetry.space_group_name_H-M   'P 1'
#
loop_
_entity.id
_entity.type
_entity.pdbx_description
1 polymer ?
#
loop_
_entity_poly.entity_id
_entity_poly.type
_entity_poly.pdbx_seq_one_letter_code
_entity_poly.pdbx_strand_id
1 'polypeptide(L)'
;ESIVKYTDLNAIRVDVPEKEPEDKSIAISVCMQNTFMQLKKIVNHPYLIQMPLIPGENKLLVNENIVKVSGKFQLLDAMLTKLRILGHKVLLFSTMTQLMDVIEEFLMFRKFSFTRLDGTMKIQTRVDAMTTFNSDPNCFLMMISTRAGGLGLNLTSADTVILFDSDWNPQVDLQAQDRCHRMGQNKPVVVYRFCSKNTIDERILNFATAKRKLEKMIIGSGSFSRTTTLTLSSIEELMNLLKSSEYTKTMQPNGFILSDEELDAILDRSDMQNSAPITHASQSAEHFKVLTNS
;
A
#
# COMPACT_ATOMS: atom_id res chain seq x y z
N GLU A 1 11.96 -48.76 -28.40
CA GLU A 1 12.16 -48.13 -29.73
C GLU A 1 12.13 -46.62 -29.57
N SER A 2 13.22 -45.98 -29.95
CA SER A 2 13.52 -44.56 -29.85
C SER A 2 12.84 -43.77 -30.97
N ILE A 3 12.09 -42.72 -30.65
CA ILE A 3 11.59 -41.79 -31.67
C ILE A 3 12.41 -40.49 -31.60
N VAL A 4 13.26 -40.36 -32.62
CA VAL A 4 14.07 -39.19 -32.98
C VAL A 4 13.21 -38.23 -33.82
N LYS A 5 13.39 -36.93 -33.60
CA LYS A 5 12.77 -35.80 -34.32
C LYS A 5 13.24 -35.68 -35.78
N TYR A 6 12.34 -35.26 -36.68
CA TYR A 6 12.62 -34.56 -37.95
C TYR A 6 11.40 -33.65 -38.24
N THR A 7 11.47 -32.33 -38.03
CA THR A 7 11.91 -31.22 -38.92
C THR A 7 10.86 -30.74 -39.94
N ASP A 8 10.81 -29.41 -40.03
CA ASP A 8 9.95 -28.53 -40.83
C ASP A 8 9.99 -28.76 -42.35
N LEU A 9 8.93 -28.25 -43.00
CA LEU A 9 8.87 -27.55 -44.31
C LEU A 9 7.82 -28.09 -45.30
N ASN A 10 7.00 -27.14 -45.78
CA ASN A 10 6.15 -27.19 -46.97
C ASN A 10 4.81 -27.95 -46.88
N ALA A 11 3.81 -27.33 -46.24
CA ALA A 11 2.41 -27.52 -46.61
C ALA A 11 1.79 -26.17 -46.98
N ILE A 12 1.46 -26.05 -48.26
CA ILE A 12 0.89 -24.90 -48.95
C ILE A 12 -0.42 -24.49 -48.27
N ARG A 13 -0.51 -23.25 -47.76
CA ARG A 13 -1.77 -22.66 -47.29
C ARG A 13 -2.68 -22.46 -48.51
N VAL A 14 -3.77 -23.19 -48.57
CA VAL A 14 -4.90 -22.89 -49.44
C VAL A 14 -5.80 -21.94 -48.65
N ASP A 15 -5.82 -20.66 -49.03
CA ASP A 15 -6.70 -19.67 -48.44
C ASP A 15 -8.16 -19.96 -48.84
N VAL A 16 -8.95 -20.43 -47.87
CA VAL A 16 -10.41 -20.44 -47.97
C VAL A 16 -10.91 -19.21 -47.21
N PRO A 17 -11.69 -18.31 -47.83
CA PRO A 17 -12.22 -17.15 -47.13
C PRO A 17 -13.39 -17.59 -46.23
N GLU A 18 -13.11 -17.83 -44.95
CA GLU A 18 -14.16 -17.98 -43.95
C GLU A 18 -14.74 -16.60 -43.61
N LYS A 19 -16.05 -16.46 -43.85
CA LYS A 19 -16.89 -15.33 -43.46
C LYS A 19 -16.66 -14.97 -41.99
N GLU A 20 -16.28 -13.72 -41.71
CA GLU A 20 -16.25 -13.21 -40.35
C GLU A 20 -17.67 -13.18 -39.75
N PRO A 21 -17.89 -13.77 -38.57
CA PRO A 21 -19.03 -13.39 -37.76
C PRO A 21 -18.71 -12.06 -37.05
N GLU A 22 -19.47 -11.02 -37.40
CA GLU A 22 -19.56 -9.75 -36.69
C GLU A 22 -20.15 -9.99 -35.29
N ASP A 23 -19.28 -10.27 -34.32
CA ASP A 23 -19.41 -9.83 -32.91
C ASP A 23 -18.22 -10.34 -32.10
N LYS A 24 -17.06 -9.71 -32.32
CA LYS A 24 -15.94 -9.80 -31.38
C LYS A 24 -16.27 -8.93 -30.17
N SER A 25 -17.08 -9.45 -29.26
CA SER A 25 -17.05 -9.01 -27.86
C SER A 25 -15.58 -8.89 -27.43
N ILE A 26 -15.24 -7.77 -26.81
CA ILE A 26 -13.88 -7.24 -26.63
C ILE A 26 -13.00 -8.24 -25.86
N ALA A 27 -12.46 -9.23 -26.56
CA ALA A 27 -11.47 -10.15 -26.03
C ALA A 27 -10.12 -9.44 -26.12
N ILE A 28 -9.77 -8.71 -25.07
CA ILE A 28 -8.45 -8.07 -24.96
C ILE A 28 -7.42 -9.20 -24.84
N SER A 29 -6.69 -9.44 -25.93
CA SER A 29 -5.45 -10.20 -25.91
C SER A 29 -4.43 -9.43 -25.08
N VAL A 30 -4.41 -9.65 -23.76
CA VAL A 30 -3.36 -9.14 -22.90
C VAL A 30 -2.13 -10.00 -23.14
N CYS A 31 -1.22 -9.53 -23.98
CA CYS A 31 0.13 -10.08 -24.04
C CYS A 31 0.80 -9.86 -22.67
N MET A 32 0.78 -10.88 -21.81
CA MET A 32 1.28 -10.83 -20.43
C MET A 32 2.82 -10.84 -20.40
N GLN A 33 3.45 -9.75 -20.82
CA GLN A 33 4.90 -9.59 -20.66
C GLN A 33 5.30 -9.36 -19.20
N ASN A 34 4.37 -8.95 -18.33
CA ASN A 34 4.63 -8.71 -16.90
C ASN A 34 3.44 -9.13 -16.02
N THR A 35 3.25 -10.44 -15.85
CA THR A 35 2.18 -11.05 -15.04
C THR A 35 2.16 -10.48 -13.62
N PHE A 36 3.33 -10.26 -13.01
CA PHE A 36 3.41 -9.73 -11.66
C PHE A 36 2.80 -8.34 -11.55
N MET A 37 3.11 -7.46 -12.50
CA MET A 37 2.58 -6.11 -12.49
C MET A 37 1.07 -6.08 -12.69
N GLN A 38 0.54 -6.95 -13.54
CA GLN A 38 -0.90 -7.07 -13.75
C GLN A 38 -1.61 -7.60 -12.49
N LEU A 39 -1.05 -8.61 -11.82
CA LEU A 39 -1.59 -9.09 -10.55
C LEU A 39 -1.64 -7.99 -9.49
N LYS A 40 -0.57 -7.18 -9.37
CA LYS A 40 -0.57 -6.06 -8.42
C LYS A 40 -1.61 -5.01 -8.77
N LYS A 41 -1.85 -4.75 -10.06
CA LYS A 41 -2.92 -3.86 -10.52
C LYS A 41 -4.31 -4.39 -10.13
N ILE A 42 -4.58 -5.67 -10.37
CA ILE A 42 -5.87 -6.31 -10.04
C ILE A 42 -6.17 -6.20 -8.55
N VAL A 43 -5.19 -6.55 -7.72
CA VAL A 43 -5.33 -6.54 -6.26
C VAL A 43 -5.56 -5.14 -5.70
N ASN A 44 -4.98 -4.12 -6.34
CA ASN A 44 -5.22 -2.73 -5.95
C ASN A 44 -6.61 -2.25 -6.40
N HIS A 45 -6.90 -2.32 -7.70
CA HIS A 45 -8.21 -1.96 -8.24
C HIS A 45 -8.43 -2.51 -9.66
N PRO A 46 -9.58 -3.15 -9.96
CA PRO A 46 -9.91 -3.61 -11.32
C PRO A 46 -9.83 -2.53 -12.42
N TYR A 47 -10.13 -1.28 -12.08
CA TYR A 47 -10.07 -0.16 -13.05
C TYR A 47 -8.65 0.15 -13.55
N LEU A 48 -7.60 -0.38 -12.90
CA LEU A 48 -6.22 -0.28 -13.40
C LEU A 48 -5.96 -1.16 -14.62
N ILE A 49 -6.82 -2.15 -14.87
CA ILE A 49 -6.79 -2.97 -16.08
C ILE A 49 -7.83 -2.47 -17.07
N GLN A 50 -9.09 -2.35 -16.63
CA GLN A 50 -10.18 -1.91 -17.48
C GLN A 50 -10.84 -0.69 -16.85
N MET A 51 -10.45 0.48 -17.32
CA MET A 51 -10.98 1.74 -16.84
C MET A 51 -12.35 2.00 -17.50
N PRO A 52 -13.46 2.01 -16.75
CA PRO A 52 -14.76 2.34 -17.32
C PRO A 52 -14.79 3.84 -17.64
N LEU A 53 -14.90 4.17 -18.92
CA LEU A 53 -14.97 5.55 -19.40
C LEU A 53 -16.42 5.95 -19.65
N ILE A 54 -16.72 7.23 -19.45
CA ILE A 54 -17.99 7.81 -19.88
C ILE A 54 -18.04 7.77 -21.42
N PRO A 55 -19.12 7.26 -22.05
CA PRO A 55 -19.22 7.25 -23.50
C PRO A 55 -19.04 8.67 -24.09
N GLY A 56 -17.99 8.87 -24.89
CA GLY A 56 -17.67 10.15 -25.53
C GLY A 56 -16.77 11.10 -24.73
N GLU A 57 -16.41 10.78 -23.48
CA GLU A 57 -15.44 11.54 -22.68
C GLU A 57 -14.28 10.66 -22.23
N ASN A 58 -13.06 11.20 -22.22
CA ASN A 58 -11.89 10.50 -21.66
C ASN A 58 -11.82 10.65 -20.12
N LYS A 59 -12.97 10.52 -19.45
CA LYS A 59 -13.11 10.63 -17.99
C LYS A 59 -13.63 9.33 -17.41
N LEU A 60 -13.21 9.04 -16.19
CA LEU A 60 -13.66 7.87 -15.45
C LEU A 60 -15.16 7.98 -15.18
N LEU A 61 -15.90 6.90 -15.43
CA LEU A 61 -17.28 6.78 -15.01
C LEU A 61 -17.31 6.52 -13.50
N VAL A 62 -17.57 7.56 -12.72
CA VAL A 62 -17.59 7.47 -11.26
C VAL A 62 -19.00 7.11 -10.77
N ASN A 63 -19.11 5.95 -10.13
CA ASN A 63 -20.33 5.46 -9.48
C ASN A 63 -19.94 4.62 -8.25
N GLU A 64 -20.91 4.14 -7.49
CA GLU A 64 -20.66 3.27 -6.32
C GLU A 64 -19.86 1.99 -6.66
N ASN A 65 -19.74 1.61 -7.94
CA ASN A 65 -18.92 0.45 -8.31
C ASN A 65 -17.43 0.72 -8.08
N ILE A 66 -16.96 1.97 -8.10
CA ILE A 66 -15.55 2.30 -7.76
C ILE A 66 -15.17 1.81 -6.36
N VAL A 67 -16.14 1.75 -5.45
CA VAL A 67 -15.94 1.20 -4.11
C VAL A 67 -16.22 -0.29 -4.10
N LYS A 68 -17.37 -0.72 -4.65
CA LYS A 68 -17.85 -2.10 -4.52
C LYS A 68 -16.94 -3.15 -5.17
N VAL A 69 -16.22 -2.82 -6.25
CA VAL A 69 -15.42 -3.80 -6.99
C VAL A 69 -14.04 -4.08 -6.38
N SER A 70 -13.61 -3.32 -5.37
CA SER A 70 -12.33 -3.54 -4.69
C SER A 70 -12.51 -3.59 -3.18
N GLY A 71 -12.16 -4.72 -2.58
CA GLY A 71 -12.19 -4.88 -1.12
C GLY A 71 -11.30 -3.87 -0.38
N LYS A 72 -10.21 -3.40 -1.00
CA LYS A 72 -9.39 -2.33 -0.42
C LYS A 72 -10.09 -0.98 -0.43
N PHE A 73 -10.86 -0.67 -1.47
CA PHE A 73 -11.64 0.57 -1.51
C PHE A 73 -12.82 0.54 -0.55
N GLN A 74 -13.50 -0.60 -0.40
CA GLN A 74 -14.53 -0.77 0.63
C GLN A 74 -13.97 -0.49 2.04
N LEU A 75 -12.80 -1.07 2.35
CA LEU A 75 -12.12 -0.81 3.61
C LEU A 75 -11.69 0.66 3.74
N LEU A 76 -11.13 1.24 2.68
CA LEU A 76 -10.71 2.64 2.66
C LEU A 76 -11.90 3.57 2.93
N ASP A 77 -13.04 3.34 2.29
CA ASP A 77 -14.25 4.14 2.42
C ASP A 77 -14.80 4.15 3.86
N ALA A 78 -14.89 2.95 4.46
CA ALA A 78 -15.32 2.81 5.84
C ALA A 78 -14.31 3.47 6.81
N MET A 79 -13.00 3.26 6.62
CA MET A 79 -11.96 3.86 7.45
C MET A 79 -11.94 5.38 7.36
N LEU A 80 -11.95 5.95 6.15
CA LEU A 80 -11.88 7.40 5.97
C LEU A 80 -13.11 8.10 6.54
N THR A 81 -14.29 7.48 6.42
CA THR A 81 -15.52 8.02 7.00
C THR A 81 -15.42 8.12 8.53
N LYS A 82 -14.98 7.04 9.20
CA LYS A 82 -14.80 7.03 10.66
C LYS A 82 -13.67 7.97 11.11
N LEU A 83 -12.53 7.95 10.42
CA LEU A 83 -11.39 8.84 10.73
C LEU A 83 -11.76 10.32 10.61
N ARG A 84 -12.60 10.69 9.63
CA ARG A 84 -13.11 12.06 9.47
C ARG A 84 -14.02 12.46 10.64
N ILE A 85 -14.92 11.58 11.07
CA ILE A 85 -15.81 11.83 12.23
C ILE A 85 -14.99 12.01 13.51
N LEU A 86 -13.93 11.23 13.69
CA LEU A 86 -13.02 11.31 14.84
C LEU A 86 -12.02 12.48 14.74
N GLY A 87 -12.01 13.24 13.65
CA GLY A 87 -11.15 14.42 13.49
C GLY A 87 -9.66 14.11 13.28
N HIS A 88 -9.34 12.92 12.75
CA HIS A 88 -7.98 12.52 12.41
C HIS A 88 -7.55 13.06 11.04
N LYS A 89 -6.24 13.30 10.85
CA LYS A 89 -5.66 13.70 9.55
C LYS A 89 -4.85 12.53 8.98
N VAL A 90 -5.04 12.26 7.70
CA VAL A 90 -4.56 11.01 7.07
C VAL A 90 -3.50 11.29 6.00
N LEU A 91 -2.39 10.54 6.03
CA LEU A 91 -1.51 10.36 4.88
C LEU A 91 -1.81 9.04 4.21
N LEU A 92 -2.08 9.06 2.90
CA LEU A 92 -2.29 7.87 2.10
C LEU A 92 -1.12 7.68 1.15
N PHE A 93 -0.37 6.59 1.32
CA PHE A 93 0.74 6.23 0.44
C PHE A 93 0.33 5.17 -0.57
N SER A 94 0.79 5.35 -1.81
CA SER A 94 0.65 4.37 -2.89
C SER A 94 1.91 4.32 -3.74
N THR A 95 2.30 3.12 -4.17
CA THR A 95 3.44 2.93 -5.09
C THR A 95 3.06 3.26 -6.55
N MET A 96 1.77 3.21 -6.91
CA MET A 96 1.29 3.44 -8.27
C MET A 96 0.56 4.79 -8.39
N THR A 97 1.04 5.65 -9.28
CA THR A 97 0.36 6.91 -9.60
C THR A 97 -0.98 6.70 -10.30
N GLN A 98 -1.09 5.70 -11.17
CA GLN A 98 -2.37 5.33 -11.82
C GLN A 98 -3.46 4.99 -10.79
N LEU A 99 -3.08 4.39 -9.66
CA LEU A 99 -4.01 4.11 -8.56
C LEU A 99 -4.39 5.38 -7.81
N MET A 100 -3.45 6.31 -7.64
CA MET A 100 -3.76 7.61 -7.04
C MET A 100 -4.79 8.37 -7.87
N ASP A 101 -4.75 8.27 -9.20
CA ASP A 101 -5.77 8.87 -10.08
C ASP A 101 -7.16 8.28 -9.81
N VAL A 102 -7.27 6.96 -9.58
CA VAL A 102 -8.54 6.31 -9.20
C VAL A 102 -8.99 6.72 -7.79
N ILE A 103 -8.06 6.81 -6.84
CA ILE A 103 -8.37 7.26 -5.48
C ILE A 103 -8.82 8.72 -5.50
N GLU A 104 -8.23 9.56 -6.35
CA GLU A 104 -8.61 10.97 -6.52
C GLU A 104 -10.08 11.12 -6.91
N GLU A 105 -10.52 10.37 -7.93
CA GLU A 105 -11.93 10.32 -8.34
C GLU A 105 -12.85 9.81 -7.23
N PHE A 106 -12.42 8.80 -6.48
CA PHE A 106 -13.15 8.29 -5.32
C PHE A 106 -13.29 9.34 -4.20
N LEU A 107 -12.22 10.06 -3.88
CA LEU A 107 -12.22 11.10 -2.84
C LEU A 107 -13.10 12.28 -3.24
N MET A 108 -13.08 12.68 -4.52
CA MET A 108 -13.97 13.69 -5.07
C MET A 108 -15.45 13.24 -4.98
N PHE A 109 -15.74 12.00 -5.35
CA PHE A 109 -17.09 11.41 -5.26
C PHE A 109 -17.64 11.40 -3.83
N ARG A 110 -16.82 11.02 -2.84
CA ARG A 110 -17.16 11.04 -1.42
C ARG A 110 -17.03 12.43 -0.75
N LYS A 111 -16.60 13.46 -1.50
CA LYS A 111 -16.40 14.84 -1.02
C LYS A 111 -15.46 14.92 0.19
N PHE A 112 -14.34 14.20 0.12
CA PHE A 112 -13.23 14.38 1.04
C PHE A 112 -12.30 15.49 0.54
N SER A 113 -11.85 16.37 1.44
CA SER A 113 -10.84 17.37 1.11
C SER A 113 -9.46 16.71 1.14
N PHE A 114 -8.70 16.84 0.06
CA PHE A 114 -7.38 16.23 -0.03
C PHE A 114 -6.38 17.08 -0.81
N THR A 115 -5.10 16.80 -0.58
CA THR A 115 -4.00 17.24 -1.45
C THR A 115 -3.25 16.04 -2.01
N ARG A 116 -2.54 16.25 -3.12
CA ARG A 116 -1.74 15.22 -3.79
C ARG A 116 -0.28 15.64 -3.80
N LEU A 117 0.60 14.67 -3.62
CA LEU A 117 2.04 14.82 -3.77
C LEU A 117 2.59 13.64 -4.58
N ASP A 118 3.10 13.93 -5.77
CA ASP A 118 3.80 12.94 -6.58
C ASP A 118 5.13 13.47 -7.12
N GLY A 119 5.87 12.57 -7.79
CA GLY A 119 7.20 12.87 -8.33
C GLY A 119 7.16 13.73 -9.59
N THR A 120 6.00 13.88 -10.23
CA THR A 120 5.81 14.64 -11.47
C THR A 120 5.44 16.09 -11.22
N MET A 121 4.97 16.41 -10.01
CA MET A 121 4.63 17.78 -9.61
C MET A 121 5.85 18.71 -9.60
N LYS A 122 5.61 19.95 -10.04
CA LYS A 122 6.58 21.04 -9.94
C LYS A 122 6.87 21.36 -8.48
N ILE A 123 8.09 21.85 -8.21
CA ILE A 123 8.57 22.17 -6.87
C ILE A 123 7.62 23.15 -6.14
N GLN A 124 7.16 24.20 -6.83
CA GLN A 124 6.24 25.17 -6.22
C GLN A 124 4.92 24.52 -5.79
N THR A 125 4.26 23.79 -6.70
CA THR A 125 3.01 23.07 -6.41
C THR A 125 3.15 22.07 -5.27
N ARG A 126 4.33 21.43 -5.16
CA ARG A 126 4.66 20.55 -4.05
C ARG A 126 4.70 21.30 -2.71
N VAL A 127 5.35 22.47 -2.66
CA VAL A 127 5.41 23.31 -1.46
C VAL A 127 4.02 23.81 -1.09
N ASP A 128 3.23 24.22 -2.07
CA ASP A 128 1.85 24.69 -1.86
C ASP A 128 0.99 23.56 -1.28
N ALA A 129 1.05 22.36 -1.85
CA ALA A 129 0.30 21.19 -1.36
C ALA A 129 0.67 20.81 0.09
N MET A 130 1.96 20.86 0.45
CA MET A 130 2.40 20.63 1.83
C MET A 130 1.93 21.73 2.78
N THR A 131 2.01 22.98 2.34
CA THR A 131 1.60 24.13 3.15
C THR A 131 0.11 24.09 3.43
N THR A 132 -0.70 23.78 2.41
CA THR A 132 -2.15 23.56 2.54
C THR A 132 -2.44 22.43 3.51
N PHE A 133 -1.79 21.26 3.37
CA PHE A 133 -2.04 20.14 4.26
C PHE A 133 -1.73 20.44 5.74
N ASN A 134 -0.62 21.14 5.99
CA ASN A 134 -0.18 21.48 7.34
C ASN A 134 -0.98 22.63 7.96
N SER A 135 -1.37 23.63 7.17
CA SER A 135 -1.98 24.87 7.67
C SER A 135 -3.50 24.83 7.67
N ASP A 136 -4.13 24.18 6.68
CA ASP A 136 -5.58 24.13 6.57
C ASP A 136 -6.15 23.00 7.43
N PRO A 137 -6.96 23.29 8.48
CA PRO A 137 -7.62 22.26 9.27
C PRO A 137 -8.67 21.48 8.46
N ASN A 138 -9.23 22.06 7.39
CA ASN A 138 -10.22 21.40 6.55
C ASN A 138 -9.59 20.39 5.57
N CYS A 139 -8.27 20.45 5.36
CA CYS A 139 -7.56 19.47 4.57
C CYS A 139 -7.44 18.17 5.36
N PHE A 140 -8.29 17.20 5.04
CA PHE A 140 -8.42 15.94 5.76
C PHE A 140 -7.32 14.94 5.41
N LEU A 141 -6.98 14.83 4.12
CA LEU A 141 -6.10 13.77 3.61
C LEU A 141 -5.01 14.33 2.69
N MET A 142 -3.82 13.74 2.71
CA MET A 142 -2.81 13.96 1.66
C MET A 142 -2.36 12.63 1.06
N MET A 143 -2.52 12.50 -0.26
CA MET A 143 -2.04 11.34 -1.01
C MET A 143 -0.60 11.55 -1.45
N ILE A 144 0.25 10.54 -1.26
CA ILE A 144 1.67 10.62 -1.54
C ILE A 144 2.11 9.40 -2.34
N SER A 145 2.77 9.62 -3.47
CA SER A 145 3.45 8.50 -4.13
C SER A 145 4.67 8.09 -3.31
N THR A 146 4.84 6.80 -3.04
CA THR A 146 5.88 6.34 -2.09
C THR A 146 7.29 6.78 -2.52
N ARG A 147 7.53 6.91 -3.84
CA ARG A 147 8.77 7.45 -4.40
C ARG A 147 8.98 8.94 -4.10
N ALA A 148 7.92 9.75 -4.11
CA ALA A 148 8.01 11.17 -3.78
C ALA A 148 8.14 11.42 -2.26
N GLY A 149 7.72 10.46 -1.43
CA GLY A 149 7.89 10.48 0.02
C GLY A 149 9.34 10.41 0.49
N GLY A 150 10.27 9.92 -0.35
CA GLY A 150 11.70 9.78 -0.02
C GLY A 150 12.49 11.10 0.11
N LEU A 151 11.84 12.24 -0.14
CA LEU A 151 12.49 13.55 -0.27
C LEU A 151 12.64 14.35 1.04
N GLY A 152 12.50 13.74 2.21
CA GLY A 152 12.78 14.44 3.47
C GLY A 152 11.63 15.31 4.02
N LEU A 153 10.38 15.03 3.62
CA LEU A 153 9.20 15.85 3.94
C LEU A 153 8.90 15.95 5.45
N ASN A 154 8.29 17.06 5.87
CA ASN A 154 7.82 17.27 7.24
C ASN A 154 6.28 17.36 7.27
N LEU A 155 5.62 16.29 7.73
CA LEU A 155 4.17 16.12 7.68
C LEU A 155 3.62 15.76 9.07
N THR A 156 4.09 16.48 10.09
CA THR A 156 3.73 16.28 11.50
C THR A 156 2.26 16.62 11.83
N SER A 157 1.50 17.17 10.88
CA SER A 157 0.07 17.46 11.09
C SER A 157 -0.80 16.20 11.03
N ALA A 158 -0.30 15.11 10.44
CA ALA A 158 -1.02 13.85 10.30
C ALA A 158 -0.73 12.89 11.45
N ASP A 159 -1.78 12.30 12.01
CA ASP A 159 -1.72 11.29 13.06
C ASP A 159 -2.05 9.88 12.55
N THR A 160 -2.36 9.75 11.26
CA THR A 160 -2.76 8.49 10.64
C THR A 160 -2.03 8.28 9.33
N VAL A 161 -1.40 7.12 9.16
CA VAL A 161 -0.74 6.73 7.91
C VAL A 161 -1.42 5.48 7.38
N ILE A 162 -1.84 5.51 6.12
CA ILE A 162 -2.37 4.35 5.39
C ILE A 162 -1.42 4.03 4.26
N LEU A 163 -0.83 2.84 4.30
CA LEU A 163 -0.06 2.25 3.20
C LEU A 163 -1.03 1.39 2.38
N PHE A 164 -1.53 1.94 1.27
CA PHE A 164 -2.54 1.26 0.45
C PHE A 164 -1.97 0.02 -0.26
N ASP A 165 -0.73 0.12 -0.73
CA ASP A 165 0.03 -0.98 -1.25
C ASP A 165 1.49 -0.91 -0.79
N SER A 166 2.13 -2.08 -0.72
CA SER A 166 3.48 -2.21 -0.17
C SER A 166 4.53 -2.20 -1.29
N ASP A 167 5.69 -1.60 -1.00
CA ASP A 167 6.86 -1.73 -1.84
C ASP A 167 7.62 -3.03 -1.52
N TRP A 168 8.42 -3.49 -2.48
CA TRP A 168 9.30 -4.65 -2.29
C TRP A 168 10.50 -4.34 -1.38
N ASN A 169 10.84 -3.06 -1.26
CA ASN A 169 11.84 -2.58 -0.33
C ASN A 169 11.16 -2.08 0.96
N PRO A 170 11.31 -2.80 2.09
CA PRO A 170 10.69 -2.41 3.37
C PRO A 170 11.18 -1.04 3.87
N GLN A 171 12.36 -0.58 3.45
CA GLN A 171 12.91 0.70 3.86
C GLN A 171 12.11 1.89 3.32
N VAL A 172 11.52 1.73 2.14
CA VAL A 172 10.70 2.77 1.49
C VAL A 172 9.47 3.06 2.34
N ASP A 173 8.82 2.02 2.85
CA ASP A 173 7.64 2.18 3.72
C ASP A 173 8.02 2.71 5.10
N LEU A 174 9.17 2.33 5.64
CA LEU A 174 9.67 2.87 6.91
C LEU A 174 9.95 4.37 6.79
N GLN A 175 10.58 4.77 5.69
CA GLN A 175 10.88 6.17 5.41
C GLN A 175 9.60 7.01 5.27
N ALA A 176 8.52 6.42 4.74
CA ALA A 176 7.20 7.05 4.66
C ALA A 176 6.59 7.30 6.05
N GLN A 177 6.80 6.39 7.02
CA GLN A 177 6.30 6.53 8.40
C GLN A 177 7.09 7.56 9.20
N ASP A 178 8.41 7.59 9.02
CA ASP A 178 9.29 8.58 9.65
C ASP A 178 8.93 10.03 9.27
N ARG A 179 8.08 10.22 8.24
CA ARG A 179 7.52 11.55 7.89
C ARG A 179 6.53 12.08 8.95
N CYS A 180 5.81 11.18 9.62
CA CYS A 180 4.84 11.51 10.67
C CYS A 180 5.42 11.30 12.08
N HIS A 181 6.21 10.25 12.27
CA HIS A 181 6.97 9.99 13.50
C HIS A 181 8.22 10.88 13.59
N ARG A 182 8.03 12.19 13.42
CA ARG A 182 9.11 13.17 13.43
C ARG A 182 8.99 14.10 14.64
N MET A 183 10.13 14.61 15.10
CA MET A 183 10.21 15.65 16.13
C MET A 183 9.25 16.82 15.79
N GLY A 184 8.29 17.09 16.68
CA GLY A 184 7.22 18.08 16.48
C GLY A 184 5.81 17.47 16.34
N GLN A 185 5.68 16.15 16.26
CA GLN A 185 4.39 15.47 16.39
C GLN A 185 4.02 15.27 17.86
N ASN A 186 2.83 15.74 18.25
CA ASN A 186 2.31 15.65 19.62
C ASN A 186 1.20 14.60 19.77
N LYS A 187 0.70 14.04 18.65
CA LYS A 187 -0.35 13.00 18.64
C LYS A 187 0.24 11.60 18.41
N PRO A 188 -0.37 10.55 18.99
CA PRO A 188 -0.02 9.18 18.68
C PRO A 188 -0.29 8.87 17.20
N VAL A 189 0.76 8.47 16.48
CA VAL A 189 0.69 8.11 15.06
C VAL A 189 0.39 6.63 14.92
N VAL A 190 -0.61 6.29 14.10
CA VAL A 190 -0.96 4.89 13.77
C VAL A 190 -0.72 4.62 12.30
N VAL A 191 -0.06 3.50 12.00
CA VAL A 191 0.23 3.05 10.64
C VAL A 191 -0.62 1.83 10.31
N TYR A 192 -1.50 1.99 9.33
CA TYR A 192 -2.31 0.93 8.74
C TYR A 192 -1.70 0.48 7.44
N ARG A 193 -1.48 -0.82 7.29
CA ARG A 193 -1.00 -1.42 6.04
C ARG A 193 -2.07 -2.33 5.47
N PHE A 194 -2.51 -2.04 4.26
CA PHE A 194 -3.47 -2.89 3.56
C PHE A 194 -2.75 -4.06 2.90
N CYS A 195 -3.35 -5.24 3.02
CA CYS A 195 -2.85 -6.47 2.42
C CYS A 195 -4.03 -7.33 1.98
N SER A 196 -4.08 -7.76 0.72
CA SER A 196 -5.09 -8.75 0.30
C SER A 196 -4.56 -10.16 0.52
N LYS A 197 -5.28 -10.97 1.31
CA LYS A 197 -4.87 -12.33 1.67
C LYS A 197 -4.93 -13.26 0.45
N ASN A 198 -4.06 -14.27 0.39
CA ASN A 198 -3.96 -15.22 -0.72
C ASN A 198 -3.69 -14.55 -2.08
N THR A 199 -3.13 -13.34 -2.08
CA THR A 199 -2.78 -12.60 -3.31
C THR A 199 -1.30 -12.27 -3.37
N ILE A 200 -0.93 -11.53 -4.43
CA ILE A 200 0.43 -11.04 -4.60
C ILE A 200 0.88 -10.09 -3.49
N ASP A 201 -0.04 -9.39 -2.84
CA ASP A 201 0.27 -8.48 -1.73
C ASP A 201 0.90 -9.22 -0.55
N GLU A 202 0.33 -10.37 -0.17
CA GLU A 202 0.85 -11.21 0.91
C GLU A 202 2.27 -11.69 0.57
N ARG A 203 2.51 -12.06 -0.70
CA ARG A 203 3.85 -12.45 -1.15
C ARG A 203 4.85 -11.30 -1.09
N ILE A 204 4.44 -10.08 -1.48
CA ILE A 204 5.27 -8.87 -1.36
C ILE A 204 5.59 -8.60 0.12
N LEU A 205 4.58 -8.68 0.99
CA LEU A 205 4.73 -8.44 2.42
C LEU A 205 5.68 -9.45 3.08
N ASN A 206 5.52 -10.73 2.76
CA ASN A 206 6.39 -11.79 3.25
C ASN A 206 7.83 -11.60 2.80
N PHE A 207 8.03 -11.19 1.54
CA PHE A 207 9.35 -10.92 1.00
C PHE A 207 10.01 -9.68 1.63
N ALA A 208 9.25 -8.60 1.82
CA ALA A 208 9.71 -7.40 2.50
C ALA A 208 10.07 -7.70 3.96
N THR A 209 9.26 -8.50 4.65
CA THR A 209 9.53 -8.95 6.03
C THR A 209 10.79 -9.81 6.11
N ALA A 210 10.96 -10.76 5.18
CA ALA A 210 12.16 -11.59 5.12
C ALA A 210 13.43 -10.75 4.88
N LYS A 211 13.37 -9.79 3.94
CA LYS A 211 14.46 -8.83 3.71
C LYS A 211 14.79 -8.03 4.96
N ARG A 212 13.79 -7.51 5.65
CA ARG A 212 13.98 -6.73 6.88
C ARG A 212 14.58 -7.55 8.02
N LYS A 213 14.17 -8.81 8.17
CA LYS A 213 14.79 -9.75 9.12
C LYS A 213 16.27 -9.98 8.80
N LEU A 214 16.61 -10.16 7.52
CA LEU A 214 18.00 -10.27 7.06
C LEU A 214 18.80 -9.01 7.34
N GLU A 215 18.26 -7.82 7.04
CA GLU A 215 18.92 -6.54 7.35
C GLU A 215 19.19 -6.38 8.85
N LYS A 216 18.20 -6.67 9.70
CA LYS A 216 18.37 -6.63 11.16
C LYS A 216 19.43 -7.62 11.65
N MET A 217 19.46 -8.83 11.09
CA MET A 217 20.51 -9.82 11.40
C MET A 217 21.89 -9.31 11.00
N ILE A 218 22.03 -8.70 9.82
CA ILE A 218 23.31 -8.14 9.36
C ILE A 218 23.76 -7.01 10.28
N ILE A 219 22.88 -6.07 10.64
CA ILE A 219 23.20 -4.95 11.53
C ILE A 219 23.59 -5.44 12.93
N GLY A 220 22.83 -6.40 13.48
CA GLY A 220 23.18 -7.06 14.74
C GLY A 220 24.54 -7.76 14.64
N SER A 221 24.77 -8.54 13.58
CA SER A 221 26.03 -9.24 13.33
C SER A 221 27.24 -8.32 13.09
N GLY A 222 27.03 -7.13 12.54
CA GLY A 222 28.05 -6.10 12.40
C GLY A 222 28.49 -5.50 13.74
N SER A 223 27.60 -5.47 14.74
CA SER A 223 27.96 -5.21 16.14
C SER A 223 28.75 -6.39 16.73
N PHE A 224 28.39 -7.64 16.37
CA PHE A 224 29.09 -8.86 16.80
C PHE A 224 30.49 -9.03 16.20
N SER A 225 30.78 -8.48 15.01
CA SER A 225 32.11 -8.61 14.39
C SER A 225 33.25 -8.01 15.23
N ARG A 226 32.95 -7.21 16.26
CA ARG A 226 33.95 -6.67 17.20
C ARG A 226 34.30 -7.63 18.34
N THR A 227 33.59 -8.74 18.49
CA THR A 227 33.78 -9.73 19.55
C THR A 227 33.76 -11.13 18.95
N THR A 228 34.91 -11.80 18.89
CA THR A 228 35.10 -13.12 18.27
C THR A 228 34.42 -14.28 19.01
N THR A 229 33.63 -14.00 20.06
CA THR A 229 33.00 -15.01 20.92
C THR A 229 31.49 -14.83 20.90
N LEU A 230 30.79 -15.74 20.23
CA LEU A 230 29.33 -15.82 20.27
C LEU A 230 28.90 -16.30 21.67
N THR A 231 28.39 -15.40 22.50
CA THR A 231 27.87 -15.75 23.83
C THR A 231 26.43 -16.27 23.72
N LEU A 232 25.96 -17.06 24.70
CA LEU A 232 24.57 -17.54 24.75
C LEU A 232 23.55 -16.38 24.75
N SER A 233 23.87 -15.25 25.38
CA SER A 233 23.05 -14.04 25.37
C SER A 233 22.89 -13.45 23.95
N SER A 234 23.92 -13.56 23.12
CA SER A 234 23.90 -13.13 21.71
C SER A 234 22.90 -13.97 20.89
N ILE A 235 22.82 -15.27 21.19
CA ILE A 235 21.92 -16.22 20.52
C ILE A 235 20.47 -16.00 20.99
N GLU A 236 20.26 -15.71 22.28
CA GLU A 236 18.95 -15.35 22.81
C GLU A 236 18.43 -14.03 22.24
N GLU A 237 19.27 -13.00 22.11
CA GLU A 237 18.91 -11.75 21.43
C GLU A 237 18.54 -11.98 19.97
N LEU A 238 19.31 -12.81 19.25
CA LEU A 238 19.00 -13.19 17.87
C LEU A 238 17.69 -13.96 17.75
N MET A 239 17.42 -14.89 18.68
CA MET A 239 16.16 -15.62 18.74
C MET A 239 14.97 -14.69 19.02
N ASN A 240 15.12 -13.74 19.94
CA ASN A 240 14.09 -12.76 20.25
C ASN A 240 13.83 -11.85 19.06
N LEU A 241 14.87 -11.42 18.34
CA LEU A 241 14.73 -10.64 17.11
C LEU A 241 13.98 -11.42 16.03
N LEU A 242 14.28 -12.71 15.83
CA LEU A 242 13.59 -13.57 14.85
C LEU A 242 12.12 -13.83 15.19
N LYS A 243 11.83 -13.98 16.49
CA LYS A 243 10.48 -14.23 17.04
C LYS A 243 9.62 -12.96 17.14
N SER A 244 10.23 -11.78 17.22
CA SER A 244 9.49 -10.52 17.26
C SER A 244 8.68 -10.34 15.97
N SER A 245 7.35 -10.24 16.10
CA SER A 245 6.51 -9.80 15.00
C SER A 245 6.58 -8.28 14.91
N GLU A 246 6.87 -7.75 13.73
CA GLU A 246 6.93 -6.29 13.52
C GLU A 246 5.54 -5.63 13.51
N TYR A 247 4.49 -6.45 13.47
CA TYR A 247 3.10 -6.04 13.50
C TYR A 247 2.58 -6.18 14.93
N THR A 248 1.95 -5.12 15.43
CA THR A 248 1.29 -5.12 16.76
C THR A 248 -0.01 -5.90 16.74
N LYS A 249 -0.78 -5.72 15.67
CA LYS A 249 -2.07 -6.37 15.46
C LYS A 249 -2.17 -6.77 13.99
N THR A 250 -2.35 -8.06 13.73
CA THR A 250 -2.79 -8.56 12.42
C THR A 250 -4.25 -8.90 12.56
N MET A 251 -5.11 -8.21 11.80
CA MET A 251 -6.54 -8.48 11.80
C MET A 251 -6.94 -9.17 10.50
N GLN A 252 -7.62 -10.30 10.66
CA GLN A 252 -8.29 -11.00 9.58
C GLN A 252 -9.80 -10.83 9.80
N PRO A 253 -10.54 -10.31 8.82
CA PRO A 253 -11.98 -10.18 8.95
C PRO A 253 -12.60 -11.57 9.10
N ASN A 254 -13.59 -11.68 9.98
CA ASN A 254 -14.35 -12.91 10.15
C ASN A 254 -15.26 -13.21 8.92
N GLY A 255 -15.33 -12.30 7.95
CA GLY A 255 -16.03 -12.42 6.67
C GLY A 255 -15.28 -11.81 5.48
N PHE A 256 -16.01 -11.45 4.42
CA PHE A 256 -15.47 -10.79 3.21
C PHE A 256 -15.16 -9.30 3.40
N ILE A 257 -15.72 -8.67 4.43
CA ILE A 257 -15.55 -7.25 4.77
C ILE A 257 -15.47 -7.15 6.30
N LEU A 258 -14.60 -6.29 6.83
CA LEU A 258 -14.52 -5.99 8.26
C LEU A 258 -15.86 -5.45 8.75
N SER A 259 -16.37 -5.98 9.86
CA SER A 259 -17.59 -5.44 10.49
C SER A 259 -17.33 -4.05 11.08
N ASP A 260 -18.38 -3.27 11.31
CA ASP A 260 -18.23 -1.94 11.91
C ASP A 260 -17.57 -2.01 13.30
N GLU A 261 -17.89 -3.03 14.09
CA GLU A 261 -17.31 -3.28 15.41
C GLU A 261 -15.81 -3.62 15.33
N GLU A 262 -15.43 -4.49 14.39
CA GLU A 262 -14.02 -4.84 14.14
C GLU A 262 -13.24 -3.60 13.70
N LEU A 263 -13.85 -2.78 12.84
CA LEU A 263 -13.26 -1.53 12.38
C LEU A 263 -13.10 -0.51 13.51
N ASP A 264 -14.09 -0.39 14.41
CA ASP A 264 -13.98 0.50 15.58
C ASP A 264 -12.87 0.05 16.53
N ALA A 265 -12.74 -1.26 16.77
CA ALA A 265 -11.66 -1.82 17.57
C ALA A 265 -10.27 -1.59 16.95
N ILE A 266 -10.19 -1.55 15.61
CA ILE A 266 -8.95 -1.23 14.89
C ILE A 266 -8.60 0.25 15.01
N LEU A 267 -9.60 1.13 14.93
CA LEU A 267 -9.43 2.57 14.97
C LEU A 267 -9.27 3.11 16.39
N ASP A 268 -9.63 2.33 17.41
CA ASP A 268 -9.41 2.67 18.80
C ASP A 268 -7.91 2.87 19.11
N ARG A 269 -7.63 3.98 19.77
CA ARG A 269 -6.30 4.44 20.19
C ARG A 269 -6.20 4.63 21.70
N SER A 270 -7.18 4.14 22.46
CA SER A 270 -7.20 4.26 23.92
C SER A 270 -5.97 3.60 24.57
N ASP A 271 -5.41 2.56 23.92
CA ASP A 271 -4.15 1.91 24.31
C ASP A 271 -2.93 2.85 24.21
N MET A 272 -2.93 3.78 23.25
CA MET A 272 -1.80 4.70 23.01
C MET A 272 -1.84 5.99 23.83
N GLN A 273 -3.01 6.38 24.37
CA GLN A 273 -3.11 7.59 25.21
C GLN A 273 -2.51 7.40 26.60
N ASN A 274 -2.40 6.15 27.06
CA ASN A 274 -1.86 5.79 28.38
C ASN A 274 -0.34 5.52 28.36
N SER A 275 0.30 5.46 27.19
CA SER A 275 1.76 5.40 27.09
C SER A 275 2.34 6.81 27.21
N ALA A 276 3.19 7.04 28.22
CA ALA A 276 3.85 8.30 28.51
C ALA A 276 4.55 8.92 27.27
N PRO A 277 4.71 10.26 27.20
CA PRO A 277 5.39 10.92 26.09
C PRO A 277 6.80 10.35 25.90
N ILE A 278 7.07 9.86 24.70
CA ILE A 278 8.28 9.11 24.32
C ILE A 278 9.50 10.06 24.34
N THR A 279 10.32 9.96 25.38
CA THR A 279 11.68 10.51 25.41
C THR A 279 12.59 9.62 24.55
N HIS A 280 13.23 10.20 23.54
CA HIS A 280 13.99 9.48 22.52
C HIS A 280 15.13 8.58 23.06
N ALA A 281 15.05 7.29 22.73
CA ALA A 281 16.17 6.48 22.26
C ALA A 281 15.63 5.22 21.55
N SER A 282 15.82 5.13 20.23
CA SER A 282 15.73 3.88 19.43
C SER A 282 14.46 3.03 19.53
N GLN A 283 13.28 3.60 19.29
CA GLN A 283 12.06 2.82 18.97
C GLN A 283 11.35 3.43 17.75
N SER A 284 11.98 3.39 16.59
CA SER A 284 11.22 3.44 15.33
C SER A 284 10.69 2.03 15.07
N ALA A 285 9.41 1.92 14.73
CA ALA A 285 8.73 0.72 14.22
C ALA A 285 7.95 -0.19 15.20
N GLU A 286 7.41 0.29 16.32
CA GLU A 286 6.63 -0.61 17.17
C GLU A 286 5.15 -0.72 16.83
N HIS A 287 4.50 0.09 15.98
CA HIS A 287 3.03 0.01 15.81
C HIS A 287 2.56 -0.08 14.35
N PHE A 288 2.72 -1.26 13.75
CA PHE A 288 2.07 -1.60 12.49
C PHE A 288 0.82 -2.43 12.71
N LYS A 289 -0.34 -1.92 12.28
CA LYS A 289 -1.55 -2.73 12.15
C LYS A 289 -1.67 -3.20 10.69
N VAL A 290 -1.63 -4.50 10.46
CA VAL A 290 -1.88 -5.08 9.12
C VAL A 290 -3.35 -5.43 9.03
N LEU A 291 -4.01 -4.83 8.06
CA LEU A 291 -5.40 -5.11 7.74
C LEU A 291 -5.41 -6.03 6.53
N THR A 292 -5.79 -7.28 6.78
CA THR A 292 -6.02 -8.24 5.70
C THR A 292 -7.46 -8.15 5.23
N ASN A 293 -7.70 -8.27 3.93
CA ASN A 293 -9.05 -8.53 3.42
C ASN A 293 -9.10 -9.92 2.76
N SER A 294 -10.21 -10.63 2.96
CA SER A 294 -10.45 -12.00 2.49
C SER A 294 -10.84 -12.06 1.02
#